data_AF-A0A3M0HEN7-F1
#
_entry.id   AF-A0A3M0HEN7-F1
#
_cell.length_a   1.000
_cell.length_b   1.000
_cell.length_c   1.000
_cell.angle_alpha   90.00
_cell.angle_beta   90.00
_cell.angle_gamma   90.00
#
_symmetry.space_group_name_H-M   'P 1'
#
loop_
_entity.id
_entity.type
_entity.pdbx_description
1 polymer ?
#
loop_
_entity_poly.entity_id
_entity_poly.type
_entity_poly.pdbx_seq_one_letter_code
_entity_poly.pdbx_strand_id
1 'polypeptide(L)'
;MLQRAAELVAVRRKMIADDSIHVKVDEETQTARLRLYNNNGLREEHTLRKANPDKPLRVAVGKPGVRSSVWRVWGSKNSHDVYACIRSSAGVIKYSFHQSGEWIHHLVNPDHPKAKFVTLPSPDSKRLDTWSRPEPFYKGWTHMLSIFVPLEDLPVVPGDDTNPKGVRWIDHGDMKTDAIEIRLLLASGQGPALHLDGHHRGATRSAVVDGFVLTNGEVVIVTATEIPLRSEQLRQLAARREEQRTAVSEEFSLAPSLGPRFAVPMVDYAGNRCIWDMAFTLE
;
A
#
# COMPACT_ATOMS: atom_id res chain seq x y z
N MET A 1 36.02 -1.24 22.17
CA MET A 1 35.18 -0.07 21.84
C MET A 1 34.00 -0.60 21.04
N LEU A 2 32.79 -0.46 21.57
CA LEU A 2 31.60 -1.26 21.24
C LEU A 2 31.13 -1.09 19.79
N GLN A 3 31.15 -2.17 19.01
CA GLN A 3 30.39 -2.30 17.77
C GLN A 3 29.13 -3.12 18.08
N ARG A 4 28.14 -2.48 18.72
CA ARG A 4 26.78 -3.04 18.80
C ARG A 4 26.19 -2.93 17.40
N ALA A 5 26.22 -4.03 16.66
CA ALA A 5 25.35 -4.25 15.51
C ALA A 5 23.92 -3.94 15.97
N ALA A 6 23.37 -2.83 15.48
CA ALA A 6 21.95 -2.59 15.58
C ALA A 6 21.28 -3.71 14.79
N GLU A 7 20.68 -4.67 15.50
CA GLU A 7 19.80 -5.66 14.92
C GLU A 7 18.83 -4.94 13.99
N LEU A 8 18.98 -5.20 12.69
CA LEU A 8 17.97 -4.95 11.69
C LEU A 8 16.74 -5.74 12.12
N VAL A 9 15.89 -5.16 12.96
CA VAL A 9 14.49 -5.57 13.10
C VAL A 9 13.76 -5.08 11.84
N ALA A 10 14.23 -5.52 10.68
CA ALA A 10 13.35 -5.75 9.56
C ALA A 10 12.38 -6.80 10.09
N VAL A 11 11.15 -6.37 10.40
CA VAL A 11 10.09 -7.33 10.65
C VAL A 11 9.86 -8.04 9.31
N ARG A 12 10.66 -9.07 9.03
CA ARG A 12 10.44 -10.02 7.95
C ARG A 12 9.17 -10.77 8.32
N ARG A 13 8.01 -10.21 7.98
CA ARG A 13 6.76 -10.94 8.10
C ARG A 13 6.71 -11.92 6.95
N LYS A 14 6.99 -13.18 7.26
CA LYS A 14 6.90 -14.27 6.30
C LYS A 14 5.44 -14.40 5.86
N MET A 15 5.18 -14.24 4.56
CA MET A 15 3.87 -14.57 3.99
C MET A 15 3.65 -16.07 4.09
N ILE A 16 2.47 -16.44 4.57
CA ILE A 16 2.07 -17.82 4.87
C ILE A 16 0.65 -18.02 4.31
N ALA A 17 0.32 -19.27 3.95
CA ALA A 17 -1.00 -19.64 3.47
C ALA A 17 -1.96 -19.91 4.65
N ASP A 18 -3.26 -19.76 4.40
CA ASP A 18 -4.38 -20.07 5.29
C ASP A 18 -4.44 -19.26 6.58
N ASP A 19 -3.98 -18.01 6.55
CA ASP A 19 -4.11 -17.11 7.69
C ASP A 19 -5.50 -16.42 7.69
N SER A 20 -6.15 -16.40 8.86
CA SER A 20 -7.31 -15.54 9.11
C SER A 20 -6.97 -14.44 10.12
N ILE A 21 -7.57 -13.28 9.92
CA ILE A 21 -7.35 -12.09 10.74
C ILE A 21 -8.61 -11.78 11.52
N HIS A 22 -8.47 -11.66 12.84
CA HIS A 22 -9.51 -11.10 13.69
C HIS A 22 -9.02 -9.81 14.33
N VAL A 23 -9.87 -8.79 14.33
CA VAL A 23 -9.59 -7.52 15.00
C VAL A 23 -10.63 -7.28 16.07
N LYS A 24 -10.15 -7.00 17.29
CA LYS A 24 -10.99 -6.55 18.39
C LYS A 24 -10.45 -5.25 18.95
N VAL A 25 -11.30 -4.24 19.02
CA VAL A 25 -10.95 -2.94 19.59
C VAL A 25 -11.26 -2.94 21.08
N ASP A 26 -10.36 -2.34 21.84
CA ASP A 26 -10.52 -2.02 23.24
C ASP A 26 -10.94 -0.55 23.33
N GLU A 27 -12.21 -0.32 23.66
CA GLU A 27 -12.82 1.01 23.64
C GLU A 27 -12.22 1.94 24.71
N GLU A 28 -11.81 1.39 25.86
CA GLU A 28 -11.25 2.15 26.98
C GLU A 28 -9.87 2.71 26.63
N THR A 29 -9.01 1.89 26.04
CA THR A 29 -7.63 2.25 25.71
C THR A 29 -7.46 2.83 24.31
N GLN A 30 -8.49 2.75 23.46
CA GLN A 30 -8.44 3.11 22.04
C GLN A 30 -7.27 2.39 21.32
N THR A 31 -7.01 1.16 21.75
CA THR A 31 -6.08 0.23 21.11
C THR A 31 -6.87 -0.91 20.47
N ALA A 32 -6.25 -1.65 19.55
CA ALA A 32 -6.88 -2.84 19.00
C ALA A 32 -5.93 -4.02 19.08
N ARG A 33 -6.49 -5.19 19.36
CA ARG A 33 -5.78 -6.46 19.25
C ARG A 33 -6.05 -7.04 17.87
N LEU A 34 -4.99 -7.17 17.10
CA LEU A 34 -4.95 -7.89 15.85
C LEU A 34 -4.48 -9.32 16.14
N ARG A 35 -5.34 -10.30 15.88
CA ARG A 35 -5.05 -11.71 16.08
C ARG A 35 -4.97 -12.42 14.73
N LEU A 36 -3.90 -13.16 14.54
CA LEU A 36 -3.66 -13.98 13.36
C LEU A 36 -3.84 -15.44 13.75
N TYR A 37 -4.71 -16.14 13.03
CA TYR A 37 -4.98 -17.56 13.23
C TYR A 37 -4.57 -18.36 12.00
N ASN A 38 -4.13 -19.59 12.22
CA ASN A 38 -3.96 -20.61 11.19
C ASN A 38 -4.73 -21.87 11.59
N ASN A 39 -4.54 -22.96 10.83
CA ASN A 39 -5.18 -24.25 11.11
C ASN A 39 -4.86 -24.84 12.50
N ASN A 40 -3.81 -24.36 13.17
CA ASN A 40 -3.40 -24.78 14.52
C ASN A 40 -3.87 -23.82 15.63
N GLY A 41 -4.69 -22.81 15.31
CA GLY A 41 -5.22 -21.83 16.27
C GLY A 41 -4.52 -20.48 16.22
N LEU A 42 -4.46 -19.77 17.37
CA LEU A 42 -3.87 -18.44 17.46
C LEU A 42 -2.35 -18.54 17.26
N ARG A 43 -1.85 -17.85 16.23
CA ARG A 43 -0.44 -17.83 15.87
C ARG A 43 0.28 -16.59 16.42
N GLU A 44 -0.33 -15.43 16.23
CA GLU A 44 0.25 -14.15 16.64
C GLU A 44 -0.83 -13.20 17.15
N GLU A 45 -0.49 -12.38 18.14
CA GLU A 45 -1.30 -11.25 18.60
C GLU A 45 -0.45 -9.98 18.58
N HIS A 46 -0.99 -8.91 17.99
CA HIS A 46 -0.35 -7.61 17.89
C HIS A 46 -1.25 -6.54 18.48
N THR A 47 -0.70 -5.65 19.31
CA THR A 47 -1.41 -4.44 19.74
C THR A 47 -1.19 -3.32 18.73
N LEU A 48 -2.27 -2.87 18.11
CA LEU A 48 -2.27 -1.75 17.18
C LEU A 48 -2.41 -0.44 17.96
N ARG A 49 -1.56 0.52 17.61
CA ARG A 49 -1.58 1.87 18.18
C ARG A 49 -2.64 2.73 17.52
N LYS A 50 -3.08 3.77 18.22
CA LYS A 50 -3.89 4.85 17.64
C LYS A 50 -3.16 5.53 16.48
N ALA A 51 -3.93 5.96 15.48
CA ALA A 51 -3.48 6.76 14.37
C ALA A 51 -2.68 7.98 14.86
N ASN A 52 -1.54 8.21 14.23
CA ASN A 52 -0.71 9.38 14.50
C ASN A 52 -0.05 9.83 13.19
N PRO A 53 -0.37 11.04 12.67
CA PRO A 53 0.17 11.53 11.41
C PRO A 53 1.70 11.69 11.42
N ASP A 54 2.30 11.88 12.61
CA ASP A 54 3.75 12.00 12.82
C ASP A 54 4.46 10.64 12.88
N LYS A 55 3.70 9.55 13.07
CA LYS A 55 4.20 8.16 13.08
C LYS A 55 3.51 7.31 12.01
N PRO A 56 3.61 7.71 10.72
CA PRO A 56 2.93 7.02 9.64
C PRO A 56 3.45 5.58 9.52
N LEU A 57 2.58 4.69 9.04
CA LEU A 57 2.97 3.38 8.53
C LEU A 57 3.73 3.61 7.22
N ARG A 58 4.86 2.95 7.06
CA ARG A 58 5.63 2.95 5.82
C ARG A 58 5.88 1.53 5.38
N VAL A 59 5.60 1.22 4.13
CA VAL A 59 5.72 -0.13 3.58
C VAL A 59 6.35 -0.08 2.20
N ALA A 60 7.17 -1.08 1.88
CA ALA A 60 7.75 -1.26 0.56
C ALA A 60 8.02 -2.75 0.32
N VAL A 61 7.95 -3.17 -0.95
CA VAL A 61 8.32 -4.51 -1.39
C VAL A 61 9.81 -4.53 -1.72
N GLY A 62 10.49 -5.61 -1.36
CA GLY A 62 11.93 -5.79 -1.55
C GLY A 62 12.73 -5.49 -0.28
N LYS A 63 13.87 -4.84 -0.44
CA LYS A 63 14.83 -4.55 0.63
C LYS A 63 15.53 -3.21 0.38
N PRO A 64 16.22 -2.62 1.37
CA PRO A 64 17.06 -1.45 1.12
C PRO A 64 17.97 -1.69 -0.10
N GLY A 65 18.00 -0.73 -1.01
CA GLY A 65 18.79 -0.77 -2.25
C GLY A 65 18.11 -1.45 -3.45
N VAL A 66 17.12 -2.34 -3.25
CA VAL A 66 16.35 -2.97 -4.35
C VAL A 66 14.88 -3.06 -3.95
N ARG A 67 14.05 -2.13 -4.44
CA ARG A 67 12.70 -1.95 -3.89
C ARG A 67 11.70 -1.22 -4.77
N SER A 68 10.44 -1.38 -4.39
CA SER A 68 9.32 -0.55 -4.85
C SER A 68 9.40 0.89 -4.30
N SER A 69 8.40 1.71 -4.66
CA SER A 69 8.16 2.96 -3.94
C SER A 69 7.87 2.67 -2.46
N VAL A 70 8.31 3.56 -1.57
CA VAL A 70 7.89 3.50 -0.16
C VAL A 70 6.52 4.13 -0.04
N TRP A 71 5.50 3.33 0.24
CA TRP A 71 4.15 3.79 0.49
C TRP A 71 3.99 4.23 1.94
N ARG A 72 3.46 5.43 2.12
CA ARG A 72 3.12 6.03 3.41
C ARG A 72 1.62 5.93 3.61
N VAL A 73 1.18 5.39 4.74
CA VAL A 73 -0.23 5.34 5.16
C VAL A 73 -0.36 5.96 6.55
N TRP A 74 -1.32 6.86 6.73
CA TRP A 74 -1.55 7.51 8.03
C TRP A 74 -3.00 7.93 8.21
N GLY A 75 -3.44 7.97 9.46
CA GLY A 75 -4.72 8.56 9.85
C GLY A 75 -4.55 9.99 10.38
N SER A 76 -5.65 10.75 10.35
CA SER A 76 -5.76 12.03 11.05
C SER A 76 -5.72 11.85 12.57
N LYS A 77 -5.34 12.91 13.30
CA LYS A 77 -5.33 12.91 14.77
C LYS A 77 -6.73 13.12 15.36
N ASN A 78 -7.56 13.90 14.66
CA ASN A 78 -8.83 14.44 15.17
C ASN A 78 -10.05 14.00 14.34
N SER A 79 -9.82 13.29 13.23
CA SER A 79 -10.86 12.67 12.41
C SER A 79 -10.46 11.22 12.15
N HIS A 80 -11.38 10.43 11.61
CA HIS A 80 -11.07 9.08 11.12
C HIS A 80 -10.77 9.06 9.61
N ASP A 81 -10.26 10.18 9.10
CA ASP A 81 -9.72 10.24 7.74
C ASP A 81 -8.43 9.43 7.66
N VAL A 82 -8.24 8.75 6.52
CA VAL A 82 -7.03 8.00 6.20
C VAL A 82 -6.42 8.56 4.93
N TYR A 83 -5.10 8.51 4.82
CA TYR A 83 -4.38 8.95 3.65
C TYR A 83 -3.32 7.94 3.25
N ALA A 84 -3.09 7.82 1.95
CA ALA A 84 -2.03 7.01 1.37
C ALA A 84 -1.33 7.75 0.22
N CYS A 85 -0.02 7.60 0.11
CA CYS A 85 0.75 8.11 -1.03
C CYS A 85 2.13 7.47 -1.09
N ILE A 86 2.83 7.66 -2.21
CA ILE A 86 4.27 7.42 -2.26
C ILE A 86 4.97 8.48 -1.40
N ARG A 87 5.89 8.06 -0.54
CA ARG A 87 6.57 8.92 0.46
C ARG A 87 7.26 10.12 -0.19
N SER A 88 7.91 9.93 -1.34
CA SER A 88 8.62 10.99 -2.07
C SER A 88 7.67 11.98 -2.75
N SER A 89 6.41 11.60 -3.00
CA SER A 89 5.39 12.45 -3.65
C SER A 89 4.30 12.92 -2.70
N ALA A 90 4.45 12.71 -1.38
CA ALA A 90 3.40 12.99 -0.39
C ALA A 90 2.91 14.45 -0.34
N GLY A 91 3.73 15.41 -0.75
CA GLY A 91 3.37 16.83 -0.87
C GLY A 91 2.77 17.22 -2.22
N VAL A 92 2.71 16.29 -3.16
CA VAL A 92 2.29 16.52 -4.55
C VAL A 92 0.95 15.84 -4.80
N ILE A 93 0.85 14.54 -4.53
CA ILE A 93 -0.30 13.70 -4.87
C ILE A 93 -0.61 12.75 -3.72
N LYS A 94 -1.90 12.52 -3.45
CA LYS A 94 -2.32 11.55 -2.42
C LYS A 94 -3.72 11.01 -2.66
N TYR A 95 -3.96 9.88 -2.02
CA TYR A 95 -5.27 9.27 -1.83
C TYR A 95 -5.77 9.66 -0.45
N SER A 96 -7.00 10.18 -0.38
CA SER A 96 -7.65 10.60 0.86
C SER A 96 -8.97 9.85 0.99
N PHE A 97 -9.15 9.15 2.12
CA PHE A 97 -10.33 8.38 2.45
C PHE A 97 -11.04 9.11 3.59
N HIS A 98 -11.99 9.98 3.26
CA HIS A 98 -12.62 10.84 4.26
C HIS A 98 -13.70 10.13 5.06
N GLN A 99 -13.87 10.56 6.31
CA GLN A 99 -14.93 10.10 7.20
C GLN A 99 -16.35 10.33 6.66
N SER A 100 -16.52 11.30 5.75
CA SER A 100 -17.79 11.53 5.06
C SER A 100 -18.18 10.39 4.12
N GLY A 101 -17.25 9.48 3.81
CA GLY A 101 -17.40 8.49 2.76
C GLY A 101 -16.99 8.99 1.37
N GLU A 102 -16.61 10.27 1.21
CA GLU A 102 -16.04 10.75 -0.06
C GLU A 102 -14.54 10.40 -0.13
N TRP A 103 -14.14 9.56 -1.07
CA TRP A 103 -12.76 9.16 -1.28
C TRP A 103 -12.21 9.78 -2.56
N ILE A 104 -10.95 10.21 -2.51
CA ILE A 104 -10.39 11.12 -3.51
C ILE A 104 -8.95 10.75 -3.83
N HIS A 105 -8.62 10.75 -5.11
CA HIS A 105 -7.25 10.82 -5.61
C HIS A 105 -7.03 12.24 -6.14
N HIS A 106 -6.07 12.97 -5.57
CA HIS A 106 -5.89 14.39 -5.92
C HIS A 106 -4.45 14.86 -5.85
N LEU A 107 -4.20 16.00 -6.52
CA LEU A 107 -3.08 16.85 -6.19
C LEU A 107 -3.33 17.54 -4.84
N VAL A 108 -2.28 17.65 -4.04
CA VAL A 108 -2.30 18.40 -2.78
C VAL A 108 -2.47 19.89 -3.08
N ASN A 109 -1.68 20.38 -4.05
CA ASN A 109 -1.74 21.72 -4.63
C ASN A 109 -1.50 21.61 -6.16
N PRO A 110 -2.43 22.05 -7.03
CA PRO A 110 -2.23 22.10 -8.47
C PRO A 110 -1.01 22.90 -8.92
N ASP A 111 -0.68 23.97 -8.20
CA ASP A 111 0.45 24.86 -8.51
C ASP A 111 1.79 24.34 -7.96
N HIS A 112 1.82 23.11 -7.42
CA HIS A 112 3.05 22.56 -6.87
C HIS A 112 4.10 22.42 -8.00
N PRO A 113 5.35 22.88 -7.83
CA PRO A 113 6.36 22.90 -8.91
C PRO A 113 6.74 21.50 -9.45
N LYS A 114 6.42 20.45 -8.69
CA LYS A 114 6.58 19.03 -9.09
C LYS A 114 5.31 18.42 -9.71
N ALA A 115 4.17 19.10 -9.68
CA ALA A 115 2.93 18.68 -10.34
C ALA A 115 2.93 19.14 -11.81
N LYS A 116 3.90 18.62 -12.58
CA LYS A 116 4.00 18.91 -14.01
C LYS A 116 3.19 17.91 -14.83
N PHE A 117 2.76 18.32 -16.02
CA PHE A 117 2.15 17.43 -17.03
C PHE A 117 0.89 16.70 -16.52
N VAL A 118 0.06 17.38 -15.71
CA VAL A 118 -1.17 16.80 -15.16
C VAL A 118 -2.36 17.17 -16.03
N THR A 119 -3.09 16.15 -16.49
CA THR A 119 -4.42 16.35 -17.10
C THR A 119 -5.47 16.31 -16.00
N LEU A 120 -6.04 17.47 -15.69
CA LEU A 120 -7.12 17.59 -14.72
C LEU A 120 -8.48 17.43 -15.42
N PRO A 121 -9.49 16.81 -14.77
CA PRO A 121 -10.85 16.75 -15.32
C PRO A 121 -11.48 18.14 -15.55
N SER A 122 -11.02 19.14 -14.79
CA SER A 122 -11.40 20.55 -14.92
C SER A 122 -10.23 21.42 -14.47
N PRO A 123 -9.99 22.58 -15.10
CA PRO A 123 -8.90 23.50 -14.73
C PRO A 123 -8.93 23.94 -13.26
N ASP A 124 -10.11 24.03 -12.66
CA ASP A 124 -10.29 24.50 -11.27
C ASP A 124 -10.24 23.36 -10.24
N SER A 125 -10.16 22.11 -10.70
CA SER A 125 -10.22 20.94 -9.82
C SER A 125 -8.82 20.36 -9.59
N LYS A 126 -8.42 20.25 -8.33
CA LYS A 126 -7.26 19.44 -7.95
C LYS A 126 -7.52 17.93 -7.91
N ARG A 127 -8.78 17.52 -8.07
CA ARG A 127 -9.22 16.11 -7.96
C ARG A 127 -9.03 15.41 -9.30
N LEU A 128 -8.32 14.28 -9.27
CA LEU A 128 -8.07 13.41 -10.42
C LEU A 128 -9.13 12.31 -10.53
N ASP A 129 -9.55 11.75 -9.39
CA ASP A 129 -10.66 10.80 -9.27
C ASP A 129 -11.40 11.05 -7.95
N THR A 130 -12.69 10.73 -7.91
CA THR A 130 -13.52 10.81 -6.71
C THR A 130 -14.54 9.68 -6.73
N TRP A 131 -14.69 8.98 -5.62
CA TRP A 131 -15.63 7.88 -5.47
C TRP A 131 -16.14 7.76 -4.05
N SER A 132 -17.26 7.09 -3.87
CA SER A 132 -17.81 6.82 -2.54
C SER A 132 -17.09 5.64 -1.90
N ARG A 133 -16.99 5.66 -0.56
CA ARG A 133 -16.63 4.50 0.27
C ARG A 133 -17.47 3.31 -0.21
N PRO A 134 -16.84 2.21 -0.65
CA PRO A 134 -17.58 1.04 -1.08
C PRO A 134 -18.24 0.37 0.12
N GLU A 135 -19.30 -0.37 -0.16
CA GLU A 135 -19.91 -1.27 0.82
C GLU A 135 -18.88 -2.30 1.32
N PRO A 136 -19.01 -2.79 2.56
CA PRO A 136 -18.17 -3.87 3.04
C PRO A 136 -18.27 -5.10 2.13
N PHE A 137 -17.13 -5.59 1.62
CA PHE A 137 -17.08 -6.80 0.80
C PHE A 137 -17.24 -8.07 1.65
N TYR A 138 -17.00 -7.94 2.96
CA TYR A 138 -17.27 -8.94 3.97
C TYR A 138 -17.73 -8.21 5.25
N LYS A 139 -18.46 -8.89 6.13
CA LYS A 139 -19.11 -8.25 7.30
C LYS A 139 -18.09 -7.51 8.16
N GLY A 140 -18.15 -6.18 8.18
CA GLY A 140 -17.23 -5.32 8.93
C GLY A 140 -15.88 -5.05 8.25
N TRP A 141 -15.72 -5.40 6.97
CA TRP A 141 -14.48 -5.25 6.22
C TRP A 141 -14.72 -4.53 4.90
N THR A 142 -14.09 -3.37 4.76
CA THR A 142 -14.17 -2.53 3.56
C THR A 142 -12.80 -2.49 2.88
N HIS A 143 -12.78 -2.67 1.55
CA HIS A 143 -11.58 -2.46 0.74
C HIS A 143 -11.35 -0.97 0.54
N MET A 144 -10.13 -0.48 0.79
CA MET A 144 -9.79 0.92 0.58
C MET A 144 -9.05 1.13 -0.73
N LEU A 145 -7.93 0.44 -0.88
CA LEU A 145 -7.01 0.60 -1.99
C LEU A 145 -6.11 -0.62 -2.10
N SER A 146 -5.84 -1.06 -3.33
CA SER A 146 -4.79 -2.03 -3.63
C SER A 146 -3.63 -1.36 -4.34
N ILE A 147 -2.41 -1.71 -3.97
CA ILE A 147 -1.18 -1.30 -4.64
C ILE A 147 -0.48 -2.57 -5.10
N PHE A 148 -0.43 -2.78 -6.40
CA PHE A 148 0.27 -3.89 -7.02
C PHE A 148 1.70 -3.46 -7.37
N VAL A 149 2.66 -4.28 -6.96
CA VAL A 149 4.07 -4.13 -7.26
C VAL A 149 4.52 -5.34 -8.07
N PRO A 150 4.73 -5.21 -9.39
CA PRO A 150 5.38 -6.26 -10.17
C PRO A 150 6.80 -6.50 -9.63
N LEU A 151 7.17 -7.77 -9.42
CA LEU A 151 8.49 -8.11 -8.88
C LEU A 151 9.63 -7.84 -9.87
N GLU A 152 9.34 -7.88 -11.18
CA GLU A 152 10.26 -7.44 -12.23
C GLU A 152 10.57 -5.93 -12.17
N ASP A 153 9.71 -5.15 -11.52
CA ASP A 153 9.81 -3.69 -11.40
C ASP A 153 10.46 -3.24 -10.08
N LEU A 154 11.34 -4.07 -9.51
CA LEU A 154 12.14 -3.73 -8.34
C LEU A 154 13.54 -3.26 -8.77
N PRO A 155 13.74 -1.97 -9.06
CA PRO A 155 15.01 -1.44 -9.50
C PRO A 155 16.00 -1.39 -8.34
N VAL A 156 17.27 -1.35 -8.69
CA VAL A 156 18.30 -0.83 -7.79
C VAL A 156 18.03 0.65 -7.56
N VAL A 157 18.00 1.08 -6.30
CA VAL A 157 17.85 2.49 -5.91
C VAL A 157 19.21 3.00 -5.42
N PRO A 158 19.94 3.81 -6.20
CA PRO A 158 21.26 4.29 -5.79
C PRO A 158 21.21 5.10 -4.49
N GLY A 159 22.15 4.82 -3.59
CA GLY A 159 22.24 5.50 -2.28
C GLY A 159 21.16 5.11 -1.26
N ASP A 160 20.36 4.07 -1.54
CA ASP A 160 19.34 3.51 -0.63
C ASP A 160 19.84 2.23 0.08
N ASP A 161 21.15 2.07 0.23
CA ASP A 161 21.79 0.95 0.92
C ASP A 161 21.50 0.91 2.42
N THR A 162 21.04 2.02 3.00
CA THR A 162 20.63 2.12 4.39
C THR A 162 19.12 1.90 4.55
N ASN A 163 18.74 1.10 5.55
CA ASN A 163 17.33 0.89 5.89
C ASN A 163 16.67 2.20 6.34
N PRO A 164 15.78 2.82 5.55
CA PRO A 164 15.14 4.07 5.94
C PRO A 164 14.29 3.83 7.19
N LYS A 165 14.47 4.69 8.19
CA LYS A 165 13.83 4.53 9.50
C LYS A 165 12.32 4.31 9.39
N GLY A 166 11.86 3.21 9.96
CA GLY A 166 10.43 2.89 10.13
C GLY A 166 9.74 2.30 8.91
N VAL A 167 10.46 1.88 7.88
CA VAL A 167 9.88 1.12 6.75
C VAL A 167 9.67 -0.34 7.16
N ARG A 168 8.48 -0.87 6.89
CA ARG A 168 8.16 -2.29 6.92
C ARG A 168 8.47 -2.88 5.55
N TRP A 169 9.42 -3.79 5.50
CA TRP A 169 9.80 -4.47 4.27
C TRP A 169 8.96 -5.73 4.09
N ILE A 170 8.31 -5.81 2.93
CA ILE A 170 7.70 -7.05 2.47
C ILE A 170 8.77 -7.76 1.67
N ASP A 171 9.39 -8.76 2.30
CA ASP A 171 10.40 -9.58 1.66
C ASP A 171 9.71 -10.55 0.69
N HIS A 172 10.12 -10.51 -0.57
CA HIS A 172 9.63 -11.42 -1.60
C HIS A 172 10.57 -12.62 -1.82
N GLY A 173 11.67 -12.77 -1.06
CA GLY A 173 12.57 -13.93 -1.04
C GLY A 173 12.83 -14.58 -2.41
N ASP A 174 12.73 -15.92 -2.43
CA ASP A 174 12.77 -16.76 -3.64
C ASP A 174 11.37 -17.03 -4.22
N MET A 175 10.41 -16.12 -3.98
CA MET A 175 9.02 -16.35 -4.33
C MET A 175 8.86 -16.40 -5.86
N LYS A 176 8.13 -17.41 -6.34
CA LYS A 176 7.75 -17.58 -7.74
C LYS A 176 6.38 -16.94 -8.00
N THR A 177 6.26 -15.65 -7.69
CA THR A 177 5.07 -14.86 -8.00
C THR A 177 5.45 -13.73 -8.93
N ASP A 178 4.48 -13.19 -9.67
CA ASP A 178 4.73 -12.12 -10.62
C ASP A 178 4.61 -10.74 -9.95
N ALA A 179 3.70 -10.60 -8.98
CA ALA A 179 3.50 -9.36 -8.24
C ALA A 179 3.19 -9.59 -6.76
N ILE A 180 3.34 -8.53 -5.98
CA ILE A 180 2.86 -8.40 -4.60
C ILE A 180 1.76 -7.34 -4.56
N GLU A 181 0.62 -7.68 -3.98
CA GLU A 181 -0.40 -6.71 -3.63
C GLU A 181 -0.21 -6.23 -2.19
N ILE A 182 -0.01 -4.93 -2.01
CA ILE A 182 -0.20 -4.24 -0.75
C ILE A 182 -1.63 -3.74 -0.69
N ARG A 183 -2.42 -4.25 0.24
CA ARG A 183 -3.83 -3.90 0.35
C ARG A 183 -4.13 -3.19 1.65
N LEU A 184 -4.84 -2.07 1.52
CA LEU A 184 -5.37 -1.28 2.62
C LEU A 184 -6.81 -1.71 2.86
N LEU A 185 -7.08 -2.19 4.08
CA LEU A 185 -8.37 -2.63 4.55
C LEU A 185 -8.83 -1.75 5.71
N LEU A 186 -10.13 -1.50 5.77
CA LEU A 186 -10.78 -0.87 6.91
C LEU A 186 -11.68 -1.91 7.61
N ALA A 187 -11.34 -2.24 8.84
CA ALA A 187 -12.14 -3.12 9.69
C ALA A 187 -12.99 -2.29 10.66
N SER A 188 -14.23 -2.68 10.88
CA SER A 188 -15.15 -2.02 11.83
C SER A 188 -14.69 -2.12 13.29
N GLY A 189 -13.70 -2.97 13.58
CA GLY A 189 -13.24 -3.26 14.94
C GLY A 189 -14.14 -4.22 15.72
N GLN A 190 -15.32 -4.54 15.17
CA GLN A 190 -16.33 -5.45 15.71
C GLN A 190 -16.89 -6.25 14.53
N GLY A 191 -16.29 -7.40 14.23
CA GLY A 191 -16.66 -8.20 13.07
C GLY A 191 -16.03 -9.59 13.08
N PRO A 192 -16.56 -10.52 12.28
CA PRO A 192 -15.95 -11.84 12.12
C PRO A 192 -14.52 -11.74 11.58
N ALA A 193 -13.76 -12.82 11.82
CA ALA A 193 -12.43 -12.95 11.24
C ALA A 193 -12.50 -12.99 9.71
N LEU A 194 -11.55 -12.32 9.06
CA LEU A 194 -11.38 -12.32 7.61
C LEU A 194 -10.35 -13.38 7.22
N HIS A 195 -10.71 -14.33 6.37
CA HIS A 195 -9.74 -15.22 5.73
C HIS A 195 -9.05 -14.51 4.59
N LEU A 196 -7.73 -14.34 4.64
CA LEU A 196 -7.01 -13.54 3.66
C LEU A 196 -7.03 -14.13 2.25
N ASP A 197 -6.89 -15.44 2.15
CA ASP A 197 -6.71 -16.12 0.87
C ASP A 197 -8.05 -16.39 0.15
N GLY A 198 -9.17 -16.36 0.89
CA GLY A 198 -10.52 -16.62 0.36
C GLY A 198 -11.07 -15.54 -0.56
N HIS A 199 -10.47 -14.34 -0.56
CA HIS A 199 -10.97 -13.20 -1.32
C HIS A 199 -10.21 -12.95 -2.62
N HIS A 200 -9.15 -13.72 -2.87
CA HIS A 200 -8.26 -13.56 -4.02
C HIS A 200 -8.15 -14.85 -4.82
N ARG A 201 -8.76 -14.88 -6.01
CA ARG A 201 -8.66 -16.03 -6.92
C ARG A 201 -7.22 -16.21 -7.39
N GLY A 202 -6.47 -17.09 -6.71
CA GLY A 202 -5.10 -17.44 -7.04
C GLY A 202 -4.04 -16.85 -6.11
N ALA A 203 -4.43 -16.18 -5.01
CA ALA A 203 -3.46 -15.84 -3.97
C ALA A 203 -2.83 -17.11 -3.39
N THR A 204 -1.50 -17.12 -3.29
CA THR A 204 -0.76 -18.27 -2.80
C THR A 204 -0.37 -18.12 -1.34
N ARG A 205 -0.03 -16.90 -0.91
CA ARG A 205 0.35 -16.57 0.46
C ARG A 205 0.01 -15.12 0.78
N SER A 206 -0.32 -14.87 2.04
CA SER A 206 -0.65 -13.54 2.54
C SER A 206 0.03 -13.27 3.89
N ALA A 207 0.15 -12.00 4.26
CA ALA A 207 0.55 -11.57 5.59
C ALA A 207 -0.12 -10.25 5.96
N VAL A 208 -0.36 -10.05 7.25
CA VAL A 208 -0.57 -8.69 7.76
C VAL A 208 0.78 -8.02 7.92
N VAL A 209 0.94 -6.82 7.36
CA VAL A 209 2.16 -6.02 7.47
C VAL A 209 2.17 -5.24 8.78
N ASP A 210 1.15 -4.41 9.01
CA ASP A 210 0.98 -3.56 10.20
C ASP A 210 -0.44 -2.94 10.16
N GLY A 211 -0.79 -2.10 11.13
CA GLY A 211 -2.08 -1.41 11.18
C GLY A 211 -2.15 -0.33 12.26
N PHE A 212 -3.28 0.38 12.34
CA PHE A 212 -3.55 1.36 13.39
C PHE A 212 -5.05 1.59 13.58
N VAL A 213 -5.41 2.09 14.78
CA VAL A 213 -6.79 2.36 15.19
C VAL A 213 -7.15 3.82 14.92
N LEU A 214 -8.31 4.07 14.32
CA LEU A 214 -8.87 5.39 14.07
C LEU A 214 -9.61 5.93 15.29
N THR A 215 -9.96 7.22 15.27
CA THR A 215 -10.64 7.87 16.40
C THR A 215 -12.06 7.38 16.65
N ASN A 216 -12.68 6.71 15.68
CA ASN A 216 -14.01 6.11 15.77
C ASN A 216 -13.98 4.61 16.12
N GLY A 217 -12.81 4.05 16.43
CA GLY A 217 -12.63 2.63 16.69
C GLY A 217 -12.45 1.75 15.45
N GLU A 218 -12.66 2.25 14.22
CA GLU A 218 -12.30 1.47 13.04
C GLU A 218 -10.78 1.25 12.96
N VAL A 219 -10.35 0.20 12.28
CA VAL A 219 -8.94 -0.20 12.21
C VAL A 219 -8.49 -0.28 10.77
N VAL A 220 -7.43 0.44 10.44
CA VAL A 220 -6.73 0.30 9.16
C VAL A 220 -5.74 -0.85 9.28
N ILE A 221 -5.83 -1.81 8.36
CA ILE A 221 -4.91 -2.93 8.25
C ILE A 221 -4.23 -2.88 6.90
N VAL A 222 -2.91 -3.02 6.88
CA VAL A 222 -2.13 -3.20 5.66
C VAL A 222 -1.74 -4.66 5.55
N THR A 223 -2.10 -5.28 4.44
CA THR A 223 -1.76 -6.67 4.13
C THR A 223 -0.85 -6.72 2.91
N ALA A 224 -0.13 -7.82 2.77
CA ALA A 224 0.67 -8.16 1.60
C ALA A 224 0.24 -9.54 1.11
N THR A 225 -0.02 -9.68 -0.18
CA THR A 225 -0.46 -10.94 -0.79
C THR A 225 0.29 -11.19 -2.09
N GLU A 226 0.67 -12.43 -2.32
CA GLU A 226 1.28 -12.88 -3.58
C GLU A 226 0.23 -13.03 -4.66
N ILE A 227 0.49 -12.41 -5.82
CA ILE A 227 -0.42 -12.41 -6.95
C ILE A 227 0.29 -12.97 -8.18
N PRO A 228 -0.05 -14.20 -8.61
CA PRO A 228 0.31 -14.65 -9.94
C PRO A 228 -0.48 -13.84 -10.96
N LEU A 229 0.21 -13.37 -12.00
CA LEU A 229 -0.38 -12.60 -13.08
C LEU A 229 -0.68 -13.52 -14.26
N ARG A 230 -1.90 -13.43 -14.76
CA ARG A 230 -2.31 -14.12 -15.98
C ARG A 230 -1.69 -13.42 -17.19
N SER A 231 -1.55 -14.13 -18.31
CA SER A 231 -1.00 -13.57 -19.55
C SER A 231 -1.71 -12.30 -20.02
N GLU A 232 -3.02 -12.19 -19.77
CA GLU A 232 -3.77 -10.96 -20.06
C GLU A 232 -3.34 -9.78 -19.19
N GLN A 233 -3.13 -10.00 -17.89
CA GLN A 233 -2.65 -8.95 -16.98
C GLN A 233 -1.23 -8.54 -17.37
N LEU A 234 -0.36 -9.48 -17.71
CA LEU A 234 1.00 -9.19 -18.20
C LEU A 234 0.96 -8.34 -19.49
N ARG A 235 0.08 -8.67 -20.44
CA ARG A 235 -0.11 -7.85 -21.65
C ARG A 235 -0.59 -6.44 -21.33
N GLN A 236 -1.55 -6.29 -20.40
CA GLN A 236 -2.04 -4.99 -19.97
C GLN A 236 -0.92 -4.16 -19.32
N LEU A 237 -0.09 -4.76 -18.47
CA LEU A 237 1.05 -4.07 -17.89
C LEU A 237 2.07 -3.64 -18.93
N ALA A 238 2.41 -4.51 -19.88
CA ALA A 238 3.30 -4.16 -20.99
C ALA A 238 2.75 -2.99 -21.81
N ALA A 239 1.46 -3.01 -22.16
CA ALA A 239 0.80 -1.91 -22.87
C ALA A 239 0.82 -0.60 -22.06
N ARG A 240 0.57 -0.66 -20.75
CA ARG A 240 0.63 0.52 -19.87
C ARG A 240 2.04 1.07 -19.75
N ARG A 241 3.07 0.22 -19.67
CA ARG A 241 4.46 0.67 -19.66
C ARG A 241 4.80 1.45 -20.93
N GLU A 242 4.38 0.94 -22.08
CA GLU A 242 4.63 1.60 -23.37
C GLU A 242 3.85 2.92 -23.49
N GLU A 243 2.57 2.94 -23.11
CA GLU A 243 1.77 4.17 -23.05
C GLU A 243 2.47 5.23 -22.17
N GLN A 244 2.88 4.85 -20.96
CA GLN A 244 3.55 5.79 -20.07
C GLN A 244 4.89 6.25 -20.63
N ARG A 245 5.68 5.36 -21.25
CA ARG A 245 6.95 5.72 -21.90
C ARG A 245 6.76 6.75 -23.02
N THR A 246 5.74 6.56 -23.86
CA THR A 246 5.44 7.49 -24.95
C THR A 246 4.84 8.81 -24.49
N ALA A 247 4.14 8.82 -23.35
CA ALA A 247 3.53 10.03 -22.78
C ALA A 247 4.50 10.87 -21.93
N VAL A 248 5.70 10.36 -21.64
CA VAL A 248 6.68 11.06 -20.81
C VAL A 248 7.25 12.27 -21.53
N SER A 249 7.13 13.43 -20.89
CA SER A 249 7.79 14.65 -21.34
C SER A 249 9.31 14.50 -21.37
N GLU A 250 9.97 15.10 -22.36
CA GLU A 250 11.44 15.16 -22.46
C GLU A 250 12.09 15.81 -21.22
N GLU A 251 11.36 16.64 -20.47
CA GLU A 251 11.85 17.22 -19.20
C GLU A 251 11.94 16.20 -18.05
N PHE A 252 11.28 15.05 -18.16
CA PHE A 252 11.28 14.03 -17.13
C PHE A 252 12.40 13.02 -17.40
N SER A 253 13.44 13.10 -16.58
CA SER A 253 14.61 12.23 -16.75
C SER A 253 14.26 10.76 -16.49
N LEU A 254 14.52 9.94 -17.50
CA LEU A 254 14.46 8.48 -17.43
C LEU A 254 15.80 7.87 -17.02
N ALA A 255 16.74 8.63 -16.48
CA ALA A 255 18.03 8.06 -16.07
C ALA A 255 17.80 6.96 -15.00
N PRO A 256 18.35 5.74 -15.18
CA PRO A 256 18.17 4.65 -14.22
C PRO A 256 18.62 5.04 -12.81
N SER A 257 19.64 5.90 -12.72
CA SER A 257 20.19 6.39 -11.46
C SER A 257 19.20 7.18 -10.62
N LEU A 258 18.13 7.72 -11.22
CA LEU A 258 17.06 8.43 -10.51
C LEU A 258 15.92 7.50 -10.08
N GLY A 259 15.95 6.23 -10.52
CA GLY A 259 14.91 5.24 -10.26
C GLY A 259 13.51 5.75 -10.63
N PRO A 260 13.28 6.18 -11.88
CA PRO A 260 11.97 6.69 -12.28
C PRO A 260 10.89 5.60 -12.17
N ARG A 261 9.73 6.00 -11.64
CA ARG A 261 8.60 5.10 -11.38
C ARG A 261 7.27 5.79 -11.68
N PHE A 262 6.26 4.98 -11.91
CA PHE A 262 4.88 5.41 -12.09
C PHE A 262 3.98 4.75 -11.05
N ALA A 263 3.04 5.53 -10.53
CA ALA A 263 1.86 5.00 -9.88
C ALA A 263 0.71 5.11 -10.87
N VAL A 264 0.34 4.01 -11.53
CA VAL A 264 -0.74 4.01 -12.53
C VAL A 264 -2.06 3.67 -11.84
N PRO A 265 -2.96 4.65 -11.65
CA PRO A 265 -4.28 4.38 -11.08
C PRO A 265 -5.12 3.57 -12.08
N MET A 266 -5.75 2.52 -11.60
CA MET A 266 -6.67 1.69 -12.37
C MET A 266 -7.90 1.32 -11.52
N VAL A 267 -8.94 0.82 -12.18
CA VAL A 267 -10.14 0.29 -11.55
C VAL A 267 -10.22 -1.19 -11.89
N ASP A 268 -10.33 -2.05 -10.88
CA ASP A 268 -10.48 -3.50 -11.10
C ASP A 268 -11.90 -3.86 -11.58
N TYR A 269 -12.11 -5.14 -11.90
CA TYR A 269 -13.41 -5.62 -12.39
C TYR A 269 -14.55 -5.50 -11.37
N ALA A 270 -14.22 -5.31 -10.08
CA ALA A 270 -15.18 -5.12 -9.00
C ALA A 270 -15.42 -3.63 -8.69
N GLY A 271 -14.82 -2.71 -9.47
CA GLY A 271 -14.96 -1.27 -9.28
C GLY A 271 -14.01 -0.68 -8.23
N ASN A 272 -13.12 -1.49 -7.65
CA ASN A 272 -12.18 -1.02 -6.65
C ASN A 272 -11.03 -0.26 -7.29
N ARG A 273 -10.56 0.78 -6.60
CA ARG A 273 -9.37 1.51 -7.03
C ARG A 273 -8.13 0.70 -6.68
N CYS A 274 -7.28 0.54 -7.68
CA CYS A 274 -5.97 -0.03 -7.52
C CYS A 274 -4.90 0.83 -8.17
N ILE A 275 -3.65 0.61 -7.79
CA ILE A 275 -2.49 1.32 -8.32
C ILE A 275 -1.46 0.29 -8.69
N TRP A 276 -0.83 0.49 -9.85
CA TRP A 276 0.35 -0.27 -10.23
C TRP A 276 1.58 0.60 -10.02
N ASP A 277 2.43 0.21 -9.07
CA ASP A 277 3.70 0.86 -8.75
C ASP A 277 4.80 0.23 -9.60
N MET A 278 4.99 0.78 -10.80
CA MET A 278 5.86 0.25 -11.83
C MET A 278 7.15 1.06 -11.94
N ALA A 279 8.25 0.40 -12.30
CA ALA A 279 9.49 1.07 -12.66
C ALA A 279 9.53 1.32 -14.17
N PHE A 280 10.33 2.30 -14.61
CA PHE A 280 10.90 2.20 -15.96
C PHE A 280 12.03 1.19 -15.87
N THR A 281 11.76 -0.07 -16.20
CA THR A 281 12.84 -1.00 -16.50
C THR A 281 13.49 -0.54 -17.79
N LEU A 282 14.71 0.00 -17.66
CA LEU A 282 15.59 0.30 -18.79
C LEU A 282 16.39 -0.98 -19.00
N GLU A 283 16.23 -1.58 -20.18
CA GLU A 283 17.07 -2.67 -20.65
C GLU A 283 18.56 -2.31 -20.56
#